data_AF-A0A915MSW2-F1
#
_entry.id   AF-A0A915MSW2-F1
#
_cell.length_a   1.000
_cell.length_b   1.000
_cell.length_c   1.000
_cell.angle_alpha   90.00
_cell.angle_beta   90.00
_cell.angle_gamma   90.00
#
_symmetry.space_group_name_H-M   'P 1'
#
loop_
_entity.id
_entity.type
_entity.pdbx_description
1 polymer ?
#
loop_
_entity_poly.entity_id
_entity_poly.type
_entity_poly.pdbx_seq_one_letter_code
_entity_poly.pdbx_strand_id
1 'polypeptide(L)'
;MFYIGINDIFCLFICGLLTGILALNGAVFCSFPNTIYIAGMVACVFWYNETLSAILLALNRCVEISMPSIGERLFRGYKTWLWMLLPLFYGILFGPTFKPVLFSGVLFSWFYNPHVGYIDDFGTIYDNPMSRLNRIAATTMQINIGGTTQHTAHKNPTETRNQSRIITRHEEVF
;
A
#
# COMPACT_ATOMS: atom_id res chain seq x y z
N MET A 1 0.01 -1.47 13.25
CA MET A 1 0.78 -0.23 13.04
C MET A 1 2.25 -0.51 12.79
N PHE A 2 2.94 -1.25 13.66
CA PHE A 2 4.38 -1.51 13.54
C PHE A 2 4.85 -2.04 12.17
N TYR A 3 4.15 -3.02 11.59
CA TYR A 3 4.49 -3.60 10.28
C TYR A 3 4.45 -2.59 9.13
N ILE A 4 3.42 -1.74 9.09
CA ILE A 4 3.29 -0.68 8.07
C ILE A 4 4.40 0.35 8.26
N GLY A 5 4.68 0.76 9.51
CA GLY A 5 5.76 1.70 9.79
C GLY A 5 7.14 1.21 9.34
N ILE A 6 7.41 -0.10 9.44
CA ILE A 6 8.65 -0.68 8.90
C ILE A 6 8.70 -0.56 7.37
N ASN A 7 7.61 -0.92 6.69
CA ASN A 7 7.52 -0.79 5.23
C ASN A 7 7.70 0.66 4.77
N ASP A 8 7.12 1.64 5.48
CA ASP A 8 7.27 3.06 5.20
C ASP A 8 8.73 3.53 5.31
N ILE A 9 9.46 3.09 6.34
CA ILE A 9 10.88 3.43 6.49
C ILE A 9 11.70 2.91 5.28
N PHE A 10 11.45 1.67 4.86
CA PHE A 10 12.12 1.11 3.68
C PHE A 10 11.68 1.80 2.38
N CYS A 11 10.40 2.12 2.24
CA CYS A 11 9.86 2.84 1.09
C CYS A 11 10.49 4.23 0.97
N LEU A 12 10.62 4.98 2.08
CA LEU A 12 11.25 6.30 2.10
C LEU A 12 12.72 6.26 1.70
N PHE A 13 13.44 5.19 2.05
CA PHE A 13 14.82 5.03 1.62
C PHE A 13 14.94 4.94 0.09
N ILE A 14 14.03 4.21 -0.55
CA ILE A 14 14.03 4.00 -2.01
C ILE A 14 13.40 5.18 -2.74
N CYS A 15 12.16 5.53 -2.39
CA CYS A 15 11.39 6.55 -3.06
C CYS A 15 11.86 7.97 -2.72
N GLY A 16 12.45 8.18 -1.53
CA GLY A 16 12.98 9.48 -1.11
C GLY A 16 14.47 9.62 -1.42
N LEU A 17 15.31 8.86 -0.71
CA LEU A 17 16.76 9.07 -0.74
C LEU A 17 17.39 8.64 -2.07
N LEU A 18 17.06 7.43 -2.56
CA LEU A 18 17.59 6.94 -3.82
C LEU A 18 17.04 7.76 -5.01
N THR A 19 15.73 8.01 -5.08
CA THR A 19 15.15 8.91 -6.10
C THR A 19 15.80 10.29 -6.10
N GLY A 20 16.07 10.87 -4.92
CA GLY A 20 16.73 12.16 -4.79
C GLY A 20 18.15 12.16 -5.36
N ILE A 21 18.94 11.11 -5.08
CA ILE A 21 20.29 10.96 -5.65
C ILE A 21 20.22 10.81 -7.19
N LEU A 22 19.28 10.02 -7.69
CA LEU A 22 19.09 9.85 -9.14
C LEU A 22 18.64 11.14 -9.82
N ALA A 23 17.78 11.92 -9.14
CA ALA A 23 17.32 13.23 -9.59
C ALA A 23 18.45 14.25 -9.67
N LEU A 24 19.31 14.35 -8.64
CA LEU A 24 20.46 15.26 -8.64
C LEU A 24 21.46 14.96 -9.78
N ASN A 25 21.61 13.68 -10.14
CA ASN A 25 22.47 13.27 -11.25
C ASN A 25 21.79 13.36 -12.63
N GLY A 26 20.50 13.71 -12.70
CA GLY A 26 19.73 13.66 -13.95
C GLY A 26 19.73 12.27 -14.59
N ALA A 27 19.85 11.22 -13.79
CA ALA A 27 20.04 9.86 -14.29
C ALA A 27 18.79 9.37 -15.03
N VAL A 28 19.00 8.85 -16.24
CA VAL A 28 17.98 8.13 -17.00
C VAL A 28 18.20 6.62 -16.87
N PHE A 29 17.20 5.82 -17.25
CA PHE A 29 17.30 4.36 -17.22
C PHE A 29 18.59 3.82 -17.88
N CYS A 30 19.04 4.47 -18.97
CA CYS A 30 20.26 4.07 -19.69
C CYS A 30 21.57 4.33 -18.92
N SER A 31 21.57 5.20 -17.90
CA SER A 31 22.77 5.52 -17.12
C SER A 31 23.06 4.45 -16.06
N PHE A 32 22.03 4.01 -15.34
CA PHE A 32 22.14 3.02 -14.26
C PHE A 32 21.00 1.99 -14.33
N PRO A 33 20.96 1.14 -15.38
CA PRO A 33 19.82 0.27 -15.64
C PRO A 33 19.55 -0.73 -14.53
N ASN A 34 20.60 -1.36 -13.99
CA ASN A 34 20.45 -2.36 -12.92
C ASN A 34 19.90 -1.73 -11.62
N THR A 35 20.45 -0.58 -11.22
CA THR A 35 20.02 0.11 -9.98
C THR A 35 18.59 0.59 -10.09
N ILE A 36 18.22 1.21 -11.20
CA ILE A 36 16.86 1.73 -11.43
C ILE A 36 15.85 0.58 -11.50
N TYR A 37 16.19 -0.51 -12.19
CA TYR A 37 15.33 -1.67 -12.31
C TYR A 37 15.06 -2.34 -10.95
N ILE A 38 16.10 -2.59 -10.16
CA ILE A 38 15.96 -3.20 -8.82
C ILE A 38 15.18 -2.28 -7.89
N ALA A 39 15.51 -0.99 -7.87
CA ALA A 39 14.81 0.00 -7.07
C ALA A 39 13.32 0.09 -7.42
N GLY A 40 13.00 0.11 -8.71
CA GLY A 40 11.61 0.12 -9.20
C GLY A 40 10.83 -1.12 -8.81
N MET A 41 11.43 -2.31 -8.91
CA MET A 41 10.81 -3.56 -8.44
C MET A 41 10.51 -3.52 -6.95
N VAL A 42 11.50 -3.14 -6.13
CA VAL A 42 11.35 -3.11 -4.67
C VAL A 42 10.33 -2.05 -4.26
N ALA A 43 10.34 -0.87 -4.89
CA ALA A 43 9.33 0.15 -4.68
C ALA A 43 7.91 -0.36 -5.01
N CYS A 44 7.74 -1.10 -6.11
CA CYS A 44 6.47 -1.75 -6.43
C CYS A 44 6.04 -2.74 -5.34
N VAL A 45 6.92 -3.63 -4.88
CA VAL A 45 6.62 -4.60 -3.81
C VAL A 45 6.13 -3.91 -2.55
N PHE A 46 6.83 -2.86 -2.10
CA PHE A 46 6.41 -2.08 -0.93
C PHE A 46 5.07 -1.39 -1.15
N TRP A 47 4.83 -0.85 -2.34
CA TRP A 47 3.54 -0.23 -2.68
C TRP A 47 2.37 -1.22 -2.52
N TYR A 48 2.49 -2.43 -3.06
CA TYR A 48 1.44 -3.46 -2.93
C TYR A 48 1.26 -3.93 -1.48
N ASN A 49 2.35 -3.97 -0.71
CA ASN A 49 2.34 -4.39 0.68
C ASN A 49 1.63 -3.34 1.58
N GLU A 50 1.94 -2.05 1.36
CA GLU A 50 1.29 -0.90 1.98
C GLU A 50 -0.23 -0.91 1.76
N THR A 51 -0.68 -1.01 0.50
CA THR A 51 -2.11 -0.95 0.17
C THR A 51 -2.89 -2.10 0.80
N LEU A 52 -2.37 -3.34 0.75
CA LEU A 52 -3.07 -4.47 1.33
C LEU A 52 -3.07 -4.43 2.87
N SER A 53 -1.99 -3.94 3.47
CA SER A 53 -1.90 -3.78 4.92
C SER A 53 -2.86 -2.71 5.44
N ALA A 54 -2.99 -1.60 4.73
CA ALA A 54 -3.97 -0.55 5.04
C ALA A 54 -5.40 -1.08 4.93
N ILE A 55 -5.70 -1.89 3.90
CA ILE A 55 -6.99 -2.56 3.74
C ILE A 55 -7.29 -3.50 4.92
N LEU A 56 -6.34 -4.37 5.29
CA LEU A 56 -6.52 -5.31 6.40
C LEU A 56 -6.77 -4.60 7.73
N LEU A 57 -6.06 -3.50 7.98
CA LEU A 57 -6.28 -2.68 9.15
C LEU A 57 -7.69 -2.07 9.16
N ALA A 58 -8.12 -1.52 8.04
CA ALA A 58 -9.42 -0.90 7.91
C ALA A 58 -10.54 -1.95 8.08
N LEU A 59 -10.36 -3.16 7.56
CA LEU A 59 -11.23 -4.31 7.81
C LEU A 59 -11.27 -4.69 9.30
N ASN A 60 -10.12 -4.73 9.98
CA ASN A 60 -10.08 -5.02 11.42
C ASN A 60 -10.98 -4.04 12.20
N ARG A 61 -10.89 -2.74 11.88
CA ARG A 61 -11.75 -1.71 12.49
C ARG A 61 -13.23 -1.87 12.15
N CYS A 62 -13.57 -2.15 10.89
CA CYS A 62 -14.96 -2.37 10.48
C CYS A 62 -15.59 -3.59 11.18
N VAL A 63 -14.84 -4.68 11.34
CA VAL A 63 -15.31 -5.91 11.99
C VAL A 63 -15.48 -5.70 13.50
N GLU A 64 -14.54 -5.01 14.16
CA GLU A 64 -14.66 -4.65 15.59
C GLU A 64 -15.92 -3.82 15.87
N ILE A 65 -16.27 -2.88 14.99
CA ILE A 65 -17.45 -2.01 15.13
C ILE A 65 -18.75 -2.76 14.79
N SER A 66 -18.75 -3.54 13.71
CA SER A 66 -19.98 -4.17 13.23
C SER A 66 -20.35 -5.42 14.03
N MET A 67 -19.37 -6.28 14.33
CA MET A 67 -19.56 -7.61 14.91
C MET A 67 -18.35 -8.00 15.78
N PRO A 68 -18.29 -7.55 17.05
CA PRO A 68 -17.12 -7.77 17.90
C PRO A 68 -16.81 -9.27 18.16
N SER A 69 -17.83 -10.14 18.13
CA SER A 69 -17.66 -11.59 18.30
C SER A 69 -16.91 -12.28 17.15
N ILE A 70 -17.03 -11.75 15.92
CA ILE A 70 -16.30 -12.25 14.75
C ILE A 70 -14.87 -11.69 14.75
N GLY A 71 -14.71 -10.44 15.16
CA GLY A 71 -13.40 -9.78 15.30
C GLY A 71 -12.46 -10.55 16.22
N GLU A 72 -12.94 -10.94 17.41
CA GLU A 72 -12.16 -11.76 18.35
C GLU A 72 -11.76 -13.12 17.79
N ARG A 73 -12.54 -13.73 16.89
CA ARG A 73 -12.21 -15.04 16.33
C ARG A 73 -11.16 -14.97 15.23
N LEU A 74 -11.16 -13.87 14.47
CA LEU A 74 -10.36 -13.69 13.27
C LEU A 74 -9.01 -13.02 13.55
N PHE A 75 -8.96 -12.04 14.46
CA PHE A 75 -7.81 -11.16 14.68
C PHE A 75 -7.12 -11.33 16.04
N ARG A 76 -7.46 -12.38 16.82
CA ARG A 76 -6.88 -12.58 18.15
C ARG A 76 -5.57 -13.37 18.11
N GLY A 77 -4.56 -12.83 18.78
CA GLY A 77 -3.27 -13.48 19.06
C GLY A 77 -2.36 -13.62 17.84
N TYR A 78 -1.73 -14.79 17.70
CA TYR A 78 -0.75 -15.07 16.64
C TYR A 78 -1.34 -15.05 15.22
N LYS A 79 -2.67 -15.13 15.08
CA LYS A 79 -3.34 -15.15 13.77
C LYS A 79 -3.13 -13.85 13.01
N THR A 80 -2.98 -12.72 13.70
CA THR A 80 -2.71 -11.41 13.07
C THR A 80 -1.39 -11.43 12.31
N TRP A 81 -0.39 -12.16 12.80
CA TRP A 81 0.87 -12.36 12.07
C TRP A 81 0.68 -13.19 10.79
N LEU A 82 -0.21 -14.19 10.79
CA LEU A 82 -0.57 -14.92 9.57
C LEU A 82 -1.28 -14.01 8.56
N TRP A 83 -2.14 -13.10 9.02
CA TRP A 83 -2.77 -12.10 8.17
C TRP A 83 -1.76 -11.10 7.58
N MET A 84 -0.67 -10.79 8.29
CA MET A 84 0.41 -9.94 7.77
C MET A 84 1.31 -10.64 6.75
N LEU A 85 1.34 -11.97 6.71
CA LEU A 85 2.04 -12.70 5.65
C LEU A 85 1.34 -12.57 4.30
N LEU A 86 0.01 -12.38 4.28
CA LEU A 86 -0.74 -12.22 3.02
C LEU A 86 -0.27 -10.99 2.19
N PRO A 87 -0.16 -9.77 2.76
CA PRO A 87 0.46 -8.62 2.10
C PRO A 87 1.87 -8.87 1.61
N LEU A 88 2.69 -9.56 2.41
CA LEU A 88 4.07 -9.88 2.06
C LEU A 88 4.13 -10.80 0.83
N PHE A 89 3.39 -11.90 0.84
CA PHE A 89 3.32 -12.82 -0.29
C PHE A 89 2.71 -12.17 -1.53
N TYR A 90 1.65 -11.37 -1.37
CA TYR A 90 1.04 -10.64 -2.48
C TYR A 90 2.02 -9.66 -3.13
N GLY A 91 2.72 -8.86 -2.31
CA GLY A 91 3.74 -7.93 -2.81
C GLY A 91 4.88 -8.64 -3.53
N ILE A 92 5.41 -9.74 -2.98
CA ILE A 92 6.53 -10.48 -3.56
C ILE A 92 6.14 -11.23 -4.85
N LEU A 93 4.95 -11.82 -4.91
CA LEU A 93 4.52 -12.59 -6.09
C LEU A 93 4.10 -11.70 -7.25
N PHE A 94 3.44 -10.57 -6.97
CA PHE A 94 2.86 -9.72 -8.00
C PHE A 94 3.68 -8.44 -8.27
N GLY A 95 4.56 -8.04 -7.36
CA GLY A 95 5.41 -6.86 -7.52
C GLY A 95 6.44 -6.97 -8.65
N PRO A 96 7.24 -8.03 -8.74
CA PRO A 96 8.29 -8.19 -9.75
C PRO A 96 7.76 -8.69 -11.11
N THR A 97 6.64 -9.43 -11.09
CA THR A 97 6.18 -10.25 -12.23
C THR A 97 5.59 -9.42 -13.37
N PHE A 98 5.21 -8.17 -13.12
CA PHE A 98 4.57 -7.31 -14.11
C PHE A 98 5.28 -5.97 -14.18
N LYS A 99 6.27 -5.85 -15.08
CA LYS A 99 6.93 -4.61 -15.54
C LYS A 99 7.15 -3.55 -14.44
N PRO A 100 8.34 -3.49 -13.81
CA PRO A 100 8.58 -2.52 -12.75
C PRO A 100 8.50 -1.08 -13.25
N VAL A 101 8.22 -0.16 -12.34
CA VAL A 101 8.32 1.27 -12.62
C VAL A 101 9.77 1.66 -12.88
N LEU A 102 9.99 2.52 -13.87
CA LEU A 102 11.30 3.00 -14.27
C LEU A 102 11.42 4.48 -13.95
N PHE A 103 12.56 4.89 -13.39
CA PHE A 103 12.82 6.29 -13.11
C PHE A 103 13.18 7.06 -14.38
N SER A 104 12.52 8.20 -14.58
CA SER A 104 12.85 9.17 -15.62
C SER A 104 13.40 10.44 -14.97
N GLY A 105 14.71 10.69 -15.15
CA GLY A 105 15.35 11.93 -14.71
C GLY A 105 14.85 13.19 -15.43
N VAL A 106 14.18 13.05 -16.58
CA VAL A 106 13.59 14.19 -17.31
C VAL A 106 12.34 14.73 -16.60
N LEU A 107 11.54 13.83 -16.02
CA LEU A 107 10.31 14.16 -15.30
C LEU A 107 10.44 14.02 -13.78
N PHE A 108 11.65 13.69 -13.30
CA PHE A 108 11.99 13.45 -11.89
C PHE A 108 11.02 12.49 -11.17
N SER A 109 10.49 11.48 -11.89
CA SER A 109 9.46 10.59 -11.36
C SER A 109 9.51 9.19 -12.00
N TRP A 110 8.75 8.27 -11.42
CA TRP A 110 8.71 6.85 -11.77
C TRP A 110 7.50 6.54 -12.65
N PHE A 111 7.75 5.94 -13.81
CA PHE A 111 6.72 5.63 -14.81
C PHE A 111 6.82 4.19 -15.28
N TYR A 112 5.68 3.60 -15.63
CA TYR A 112 5.65 2.29 -16.30
C TYR A 112 6.10 2.39 -17.77
N ASN A 113 5.80 3.51 -18.43
CA ASN A 113 6.28 3.81 -19.78
C ASN A 113 7.62 4.59 -19.69
N PRO A 114 8.75 4.02 -20.13
CA PRO A 114 10.04 4.71 -20.13
C PRO A 114 10.11 5.87 -21.15
N HIS A 115 9.23 5.89 -22.15
CA HIS A 115 9.20 6.90 -23.22
C HIS A 115 8.15 7.99 -22.98
N VAL A 116 7.69 8.15 -21.74
CA VAL A 116 6.70 9.17 -21.37
C VAL A 116 7.16 10.56 -21.88
N GLY A 117 6.31 11.21 -22.70
CA GLY A 117 6.61 12.50 -23.34
C GLY A 117 7.30 12.44 -24.70
N TYR A 118 7.68 11.25 -25.19
CA TYR A 118 8.23 11.04 -26.54
C TYR A 118 7.37 10.11 -27.40
N ILE A 119 6.93 8.97 -26.83
CA ILE A 119 6.11 7.97 -27.52
C ILE A 119 4.91 7.65 -26.65
N ASP A 120 3.72 7.97 -27.16
CA ASP A 120 2.46 7.61 -26.54
C ASP A 120 2.21 6.11 -26.65
N ASP A 121 1.86 5.47 -25.54
CA ASP A 121 1.57 4.03 -25.50
C ASP A 121 0.13 3.76 -25.96
N PHE A 122 -0.05 3.58 -27.27
CA PHE A 122 -1.35 3.27 -27.86
C PHE A 122 -1.76 1.79 -27.69
N GLY A 123 -0.85 0.91 -27.24
CA GLY A 123 -1.04 -0.54 -27.27
C GLY A 123 -1.14 -1.21 -25.90
N THR A 124 -1.28 -0.47 -24.80
CA THR A 124 -1.20 -1.00 -23.42
C THR A 124 0.08 -1.80 -23.15
N ILE A 125 1.14 -1.56 -23.93
CA ILE A 125 2.33 -2.42 -23.95
C ILE A 125 3.06 -2.30 -22.60
N TYR A 126 3.04 -1.10 -22.02
CA TYR A 126 3.63 -0.76 -20.75
C TYR A 126 2.61 -0.72 -19.61
N ASP A 127 1.33 -1.01 -19.88
CA ASP A 127 0.33 -1.07 -18.81
C ASP A 127 0.51 -2.34 -17.97
N ASN A 128 0.46 -2.17 -16.65
CA ASN A 128 0.47 -3.28 -15.70
C ASN A 128 -0.95 -3.43 -15.13
N PRO A 129 -1.73 -4.44 -15.57
CA PRO A 129 -3.10 -4.64 -15.11
C PRO A 129 -3.17 -4.88 -13.60
N MET A 130 -2.13 -5.45 -12.99
CA MET A 130 -2.10 -5.70 -11.56
C MET A 130 -1.93 -4.41 -10.75
N SER A 131 -1.13 -3.47 -11.26
CA SER A 131 -1.03 -2.13 -10.68
C SER A 131 -2.35 -1.36 -10.79
N ARG A 132 -3.07 -1.52 -11.90
CA ARG A 132 -4.39 -0.93 -12.12
C ARG A 132 -5.42 -1.50 -11.14
N LEU A 133 -5.44 -2.81 -10.97
CA LEU A 133 -6.30 -3.49 -9.99
C LEU A 133 -5.99 -3.05 -8.56
N ASN A 134 -4.73 -2.98 -8.17
CA ASN A 134 -4.36 -2.52 -6.83
C ASN A 134 -4.80 -1.06 -6.59
N ARG A 135 -4.64 -0.17 -7.57
CA ARG A 135 -5.10 1.23 -7.49
C ARG A 135 -6.62 1.33 -7.33
N ILE A 136 -7.38 0.54 -8.09
CA ILE A 136 -8.85 0.51 -8.01
C ILE A 136 -9.32 -0.09 -6.68
N ALA A 137 -8.74 -1.22 -6.26
CA ALA A 137 -9.09 -1.89 -5.01
C ALA A 137 -8.80 -1.01 -3.79
N ALA A 138 -7.63 -0.38 -3.74
CA ALA A 138 -7.27 0.55 -2.66
C ALA A 138 -8.27 1.72 -2.55
N THR A 139 -8.61 2.35 -3.68
CA THR A 139 -9.47 3.53 -3.70
C THR A 139 -10.92 3.19 -3.33
N THR A 140 -11.49 2.15 -3.95
CA THR A 140 -12.88 1.76 -3.72
C THR A 140 -13.11 1.25 -2.30
N MET A 141 -12.15 0.52 -1.75
CA MET A 141 -12.26 -0.03 -0.41
C MET A 141 -12.14 1.04 0.67
N GLN A 142 -11.22 2.01 0.52
CA GLN A 142 -11.11 3.14 1.44
C GLN A 142 -12.39 3.99 1.47
N ILE A 143 -13.00 4.25 0.31
CA ILE A 143 -14.27 5.01 0.22
C ILE A 143 -15.41 4.25 0.92
N ASN A 144 -15.54 2.95 0.68
CA ASN A 144 -16.60 2.14 1.29
C ASN A 144 -16.44 2.02 2.80
N ILE A 145 -15.20 1.94 3.30
CA ILE A 145 -14.91 1.88 4.73
C ILE A 145 -15.16 3.23 5.41
N GLY A 146 -14.76 4.33 4.79
CA GLY A 146 -15.09 5.68 5.26
C GLY A 146 -16.61 5.94 5.30
N GLY A 147 -17.33 5.50 4.27
CA GLY A 147 -18.78 5.63 4.22
C GLY A 147 -19.51 4.80 5.30
N THR A 148 -19.07 3.56 5.55
CA THR A 148 -19.68 2.70 6.58
C THR A 148 -19.38 3.17 7.99
N THR A 149 -18.16 3.67 8.29
CA THR A 149 -17.85 4.25 9.60
C THR A 149 -18.66 5.52 9.88
N GLN A 150 -18.82 6.40 8.89
CA GLN A 150 -19.64 7.61 9.04
C GLN A 150 -21.13 7.27 9.23
N HIS A 151 -21.65 6.30 8.48
CA HIS A 151 -23.06 5.91 8.57
C HIS A 151 -23.39 5.21 9.91
N THR A 152 -22.48 4.41 10.47
CA THR A 152 -22.66 3.77 11.77
C THR A 152 -22.50 4.77 12.93
N ALA A 153 -21.58 5.74 12.82
CA ALA A 153 -21.43 6.82 13.79
C ALA A 153 -22.67 7.73 13.87
N HIS A 154 -23.37 7.93 12.76
CA HIS A 154 -24.61 8.72 12.72
C HIS A 154 -25.81 7.97 13.35
N LYS A 155 -25.80 6.63 13.38
CA LYS A 155 -26.92 5.85 13.93
C LYS A 155 -26.83 5.59 15.44
N ASN A 156 -25.63 5.38 16.02
CA ASN A 156 -25.48 5.03 17.45
C ASN A 156 -24.34 5.83 18.15
N PRO A 157 -24.50 7.14 18.39
CA PRO A 157 -23.43 8.01 18.90
C PRO A 157 -22.94 7.67 20.33
N THR A 158 -23.78 7.06 21.16
CA THR A 158 -23.46 6.69 22.56
C THR A 158 -22.64 5.39 22.66
N GLU A 159 -22.87 4.45 21.74
CA GLU A 159 -22.17 3.15 21.69
C GLU A 159 -20.76 3.30 21.11
N THR A 160 -20.60 4.18 20.11
CA THR A 160 -19.29 4.55 19.54
C THR A 160 -18.38 5.21 20.59
N ARG A 161 -18.94 5.96 21.55
CA ARG A 161 -18.19 6.63 22.63
C ARG A 161 -17.66 5.66 23.69
N ASN A 162 -18.37 4.56 23.95
CA ASN A 162 -17.89 3.51 24.86
C ASN A 162 -16.90 2.57 24.16
N GLN A 163 -17.11 2.21 22.88
CA GLN A 163 -16.14 1.40 22.13
C GLN A 163 -14.81 2.15 21.87
N SER A 164 -14.84 3.45 21.57
CA SER A 164 -13.61 4.26 21.41
C SER A 164 -12.75 4.32 22.68
N ARG A 165 -13.35 4.26 23.89
CA ARG A 165 -12.60 4.14 25.16
C ARG A 165 -11.98 2.75 25.39
N ILE A 166 -12.57 1.70 24.83
CA ILE A 166 -12.04 0.33 24.93
C ILE A 166 -10.90 0.13 23.91
N ILE A 167 -11.04 0.73 22.72
CA ILE A 167 -10.04 0.70 21.66
C ILE A 167 -8.74 1.41 22.07
N THR A 168 -8.83 2.60 22.68
CA THR A 168 -7.64 3.31 23.20
C THR A 168 -6.91 2.47 24.25
N ARG A 169 -7.62 1.66 25.02
CA ARG A 169 -7.03 0.79 26.04
C ARG A 169 -6.38 -0.48 25.49
N HIS A 170 -6.76 -0.92 24.28
CA HIS A 170 -6.14 -2.05 23.59
C HIS A 170 -4.95 -1.64 22.70
N GLU A 171 -4.93 -0.39 22.20
CA GLU A 171 -3.78 0.17 21.47
C GLU A 171 -2.57 0.46 22.38
N GLU A 172 -2.75 0.65 23.69
CA GLU A 172 -1.63 0.78 24.65
C GLU A 172 -0.93 -0.55 24.98
N VAL A 173 -1.49 -1.69 24.55
CA VAL A 173 -0.97 -3.04 24.85
C VAL A 173 -0.28 -3.68 23.64
N PHE A 174 -0.23 -2.99 22.48
CA PHE A 174 0.39 -3.46 21.25
C PHE A 174 1.46 -2.51 20.71
#